data_AF-A0A934SAI4-F1
#
_entry.id   AF-A0A934SAI4-F1
#
_cell.length_a   1.000
_cell.length_b   1.000
_cell.length_c   1.000
_cell.angle_alpha   90.00
_cell.angle_beta   90.00
_cell.angle_gamma   90.00
#
_symmetry.space_group_name_H-M   'P 1'
#
loop_
_entity.id
_entity.type
_entity.pdbx_description
1 polymer ?
#
loop_
_entity_poly.entity_id
_entity_poly.type
_entity_poly.pdbx_seq_one_letter_code
_entity_poly.pdbx_strand_id
1 'polypeptide(L)'
;MTRRVSKTEASESRDYYYDRQWRALAGWVGSDIHAQYYVWSPYDRWNLLRCKRSTSASNLAETRFVLRDYLDPVVIIETTGAVSDCYSYDAFCPMRIMNARSVTQTTNEYAWELLFHCEDADLETGWYNYGYRYYLTELGRWPSRDPIEEIGRVNLYGFVGNDWVNQVDLLSLKIPQVIPPIPPKLLPEVVTGPWPPRVLPNPSP
;
A
#
# COMPACT_ATOMS: atom_id res chain seq x y z
N MET A 1 -13.83 7.00 -4.99
CA MET A 1 -13.55 5.92 -4.02
C MET A 1 -14.00 4.63 -4.66
N THR A 2 -13.09 3.70 -4.95
CA THR A 2 -13.38 2.58 -5.88
C THR A 2 -13.11 1.19 -5.31
N ARG A 3 -12.40 1.08 -4.17
CA ARG A 3 -12.15 -0.21 -3.52
C ARG A 3 -12.06 -0.08 -1.99
N ARG A 4 -12.50 -1.12 -1.28
CA ARG A 4 -12.34 -1.32 0.17
C ARG A 4 -11.70 -2.70 0.40
N VAL A 5 -10.74 -2.78 1.31
CA VAL A 5 -10.15 -4.03 1.83
C VAL A 5 -10.33 -4.01 3.35
N SER A 6 -10.78 -5.12 3.91
CA SER A 6 -10.98 -5.27 5.35
C SER A 6 -9.95 -6.25 5.89
N LYS A 7 -9.26 -5.85 6.95
CA LYS A 7 -8.35 -6.66 7.75
C LYS A 7 -8.97 -6.88 9.11
N THR A 8 -8.87 -8.09 9.66
CA THR A 8 -9.37 -8.39 11.00
C THR A 8 -8.28 -9.10 11.77
N GLU A 9 -7.90 -8.50 12.88
CA GLU A 9 -6.99 -9.05 13.88
C GLU A 9 -7.80 -9.55 15.08
N ALA A 10 -7.13 -10.18 16.04
CA ALA A 10 -7.81 -10.76 17.20
C ALA A 10 -8.56 -9.71 18.06
N SER A 11 -8.13 -8.44 18.03
CA SER A 11 -8.68 -7.35 18.86
C SER A 11 -9.34 -6.21 18.08
N GLU A 12 -9.06 -6.06 16.78
CA GLU A 12 -9.61 -4.98 15.98
C GLU A 12 -9.88 -5.39 14.53
N SER A 13 -10.82 -4.70 13.88
CA SER A 13 -11.04 -4.81 12.43
C SER A 13 -10.84 -3.45 11.80
N ARG A 14 -10.03 -3.43 10.74
CA ARG A 14 -9.60 -2.24 10.04
C ARG A 14 -9.99 -2.29 8.58
N ASP A 15 -10.60 -1.21 8.10
CA ASP A 15 -11.00 -1.02 6.72
C ASP A 15 -10.10 -0.01 6.02
N TYR A 16 -9.44 -0.46 4.96
CA TYR A 16 -8.64 0.37 4.07
C TYR A 16 -9.41 0.70 2.80
N TYR A 17 -9.32 1.96 2.40
CA TYR A 17 -10.00 2.46 1.21
C TYR A 17 -9.00 2.96 0.20
N TYR A 18 -9.15 2.54 -1.06
CA TYR A 18 -8.21 2.85 -2.12
C TYR A 18 -8.86 3.61 -3.26
N ASP A 19 -8.04 4.40 -3.95
CA ASP A 19 -8.40 5.00 -5.23
C ASP A 19 -8.20 4.01 -6.40
N ARG A 20 -8.37 4.52 -7.63
CA ARG A 20 -8.21 3.70 -8.86
C ARG A 20 -6.77 3.29 -9.13
N GLN A 21 -5.80 3.98 -8.54
CA GLN A 21 -4.38 3.71 -8.66
C GLN A 21 -3.88 2.82 -7.52
N TRP A 22 -4.76 2.21 -6.72
CA TRP A 22 -4.38 1.42 -5.53
C TRP A 22 -3.64 2.23 -4.46
N ARG A 23 -3.88 3.55 -4.37
CA ARG A 23 -3.34 4.36 -3.28
C ARG A 23 -4.30 4.34 -2.10
N ALA A 24 -3.80 4.05 -0.90
CA ALA A 24 -4.60 4.10 0.31
C ALA A 24 -5.02 5.54 0.59
N LEU A 25 -6.32 5.81 0.66
CA LEU A 25 -6.88 7.13 0.95
C LEU A 25 -7.21 7.29 2.44
N ALA A 26 -7.71 6.21 3.05
CA ALA A 26 -8.02 6.19 4.46
C ALA A 26 -8.01 4.77 5.04
N GLY A 27 -7.65 4.65 6.31
CA GLY A 27 -7.82 3.46 7.13
C GLY A 27 -8.78 3.76 8.28
N TRP A 28 -9.68 2.85 8.61
CA TRP A 28 -10.72 3.03 9.64
C TRP A 28 -10.76 1.83 10.58
N VAL A 29 -10.88 2.04 11.88
CA VAL A 29 -11.00 0.94 12.86
C VAL A 29 -12.38 0.96 13.51
N GLY A 30 -13.15 -0.11 13.34
CA GLY A 30 -14.50 -0.24 13.90
C GLY A 30 -15.48 0.85 13.44
N SER A 31 -16.35 1.30 14.35
CA SER A 31 -17.35 2.36 14.11
C SER A 31 -16.88 3.76 14.52
N ASP A 32 -15.75 3.86 15.21
CA ASP A 32 -15.15 5.12 15.64
C ASP A 32 -14.22 5.68 14.56
N ILE A 33 -14.03 7.01 14.55
CA ILE A 33 -13.14 7.68 13.59
C ILE A 33 -11.69 7.52 14.07
N HIS A 34 -11.18 6.29 14.11
CA HIS A 34 -9.73 6.03 14.15
C HIS A 34 -9.17 6.12 12.73
N ALA A 35 -9.35 7.29 12.12
CA ALA A 35 -9.14 7.43 10.70
C ALA A 35 -7.74 7.96 10.42
N GLN A 36 -6.90 7.15 9.80
CA GLN A 36 -5.72 7.66 9.12
C GLN A 36 -6.17 8.15 7.75
N TYR A 37 -5.82 9.39 7.38
CA TYR A 37 -6.13 9.96 6.08
C TYR A 37 -4.85 10.34 5.36
N TYR A 38 -4.72 9.82 4.14
CA TYR A 38 -3.53 9.95 3.34
C TYR A 38 -3.77 10.94 2.20
N VAL A 39 -2.83 11.86 2.03
CA VAL A 39 -2.82 12.82 0.94
C VAL A 39 -1.64 12.52 0.04
N TRP A 40 -1.94 12.27 -1.22
CA TRP A 40 -0.98 11.91 -2.26
C TRP A 40 -0.77 13.08 -3.22
N SER A 41 0.39 13.11 -3.84
CA SER A 41 0.66 13.98 -4.98
C SER A 41 -0.25 13.62 -6.16
N PRO A 42 -0.68 14.60 -6.97
CA PRO A 42 -1.39 14.32 -8.21
C PRO A 42 -0.49 13.79 -9.33
N TYR A 43 0.84 13.95 -9.21
CA TYR A 43 1.78 13.70 -10.32
C TYR A 43 2.13 12.22 -10.51
N ASP A 44 2.24 11.47 -9.42
CA ASP A 44 2.66 10.08 -9.46
C ASP A 44 1.90 9.24 -8.41
N ARG A 45 2.04 7.91 -8.51
CA ARG A 45 1.34 6.97 -7.63
C ARG A 45 1.98 6.89 -6.24
N TRP A 46 3.30 6.99 -6.16
CA TRP A 46 4.11 6.62 -5.00
C TRP A 46 4.47 7.80 -4.10
N ASN A 47 4.00 9.00 -4.42
CA ASN A 47 4.34 10.21 -3.70
C ASN A 47 3.28 10.53 -2.65
N LEU A 48 3.44 9.89 -1.49
CA LEU A 48 2.69 10.22 -0.30
C LEU A 48 3.23 11.52 0.29
N LEU A 49 2.37 12.50 0.50
CA LEU A 49 2.77 13.82 1.01
C LEU A 49 2.56 13.92 2.52
N ARG A 50 1.42 13.42 3.01
CA ARG A 50 0.97 13.67 4.38
C ARG A 50 -0.02 12.62 4.85
N CYS A 51 0.07 12.27 6.12
CA CYS A 51 -0.97 11.55 6.84
C CYS A 51 -1.55 12.44 7.94
N LYS A 52 -2.88 12.42 8.09
CA LYS A 52 -3.55 12.89 9.30
C LYS A 52 -4.02 11.68 10.08
N ARG A 53 -3.72 11.63 11.38
CA ARG A 53 -4.08 10.52 12.25
C ARG A 53 -4.82 10.99 13.48
N SER A 54 -5.61 10.06 14.02
CA SER A 54 -6.31 10.22 15.28
C SER A 54 -5.42 9.78 16.45
N THR A 55 -5.44 10.56 17.53
CA THR A 55 -4.90 10.18 18.85
C THR A 55 -6.01 9.87 19.86
N SER A 56 -7.27 10.09 19.47
CA SER A 56 -8.46 9.87 20.26
C SER A 56 -9.66 9.72 19.33
N ALA A 57 -10.61 8.85 19.66
CA ALA A 57 -11.68 8.30 18.80
C ALA A 57 -12.55 9.29 17.99
N SER A 58 -12.38 10.61 18.15
CA SER A 58 -13.25 11.65 17.59
C SER A 58 -12.55 12.79 16.84
N ASN A 59 -11.22 12.80 16.69
CA ASN A 59 -10.53 13.83 15.91
C ASN A 59 -9.30 13.34 15.12
N LEU A 60 -8.91 14.11 14.11
CA LEU A 60 -7.64 14.00 13.40
C LEU A 60 -6.64 15.03 13.95
N ALA A 61 -6.27 14.87 15.21
CA ALA A 61 -5.44 15.85 15.91
C ALA A 61 -4.01 15.94 15.37
N GLU A 62 -3.46 14.82 14.88
CA GLU A 62 -2.07 14.75 14.46
C GLU A 62 -1.91 14.83 12.95
N THR A 63 -0.93 15.58 12.52
CA THR A 63 -0.49 15.65 11.13
C THR A 63 0.97 15.25 11.06
N ARG A 64 1.30 14.35 10.12
CA ARG A 64 2.66 13.91 9.83
C ARG A 64 2.93 14.10 8.33
N PHE A 65 4.07 14.68 8.00
CA PHE A 65 4.54 14.80 6.62
C PHE A 65 5.58 13.73 6.34
N VAL A 66 5.65 13.31 5.08
CA VAL A 66 6.55 12.24 4.65
C VAL A 66 7.69 12.83 3.85
N LEU A 67 8.90 12.48 4.25
CA LEU A 67 10.11 12.66 3.46
C LEU A 67 10.49 11.30 2.91
N ARG A 68 10.75 11.25 1.60
CA ARG A 68 11.08 10.04 0.87
C ARG A 68 12.39 10.20 0.14
N ASP A 69 12.98 9.07 -0.21
CA ASP A 69 14.02 9.03 -1.24
C ASP A 69 13.39 9.04 -2.64
N TYR A 70 14.01 8.37 -3.61
CA TYR A 70 13.47 8.23 -4.95
C TYR A 70 12.06 7.61 -4.96
N LEU A 71 11.71 6.68 -4.07
CA LEU A 71 10.39 6.01 -4.02
C LEU A 71 9.86 5.81 -2.60
N ASP A 72 10.74 5.59 -1.63
CA ASP A 72 10.40 5.03 -0.34
C ASP A 72 10.36 6.11 0.75
N PRO A 73 9.34 6.13 1.63
CA PRO A 73 9.31 6.95 2.83
C PRO A 73 10.52 6.69 3.74
N VAL A 74 11.39 7.67 3.93
CA VAL A 74 12.58 7.53 4.80
C VAL A 74 12.34 8.14 6.16
N VAL A 75 11.58 9.23 6.25
CA VAL A 75 11.36 9.94 7.51
C VAL A 75 9.94 10.50 7.56
N ILE A 76 9.31 10.41 8.73
CA ILE A 76 8.09 11.16 9.01
C ILE A 76 8.38 12.31 9.98
N ILE A 77 7.81 13.48 9.69
CA ILE A 77 8.05 14.70 10.46
C ILE A 77 6.73 15.30 10.94
N GLU A 78 6.81 16.05 12.03
CA GLU A 78 5.71 16.83 12.60
C GLU A 78 5.48 18.14 11.84
N THR A 79 4.40 18.85 12.18
CA THR A 79 4.12 20.21 11.67
C THR A 79 5.16 21.25 12.07
N THR A 80 5.92 20.97 13.12
CA THR A 80 7.05 21.79 13.60
C THR A 80 8.33 21.55 12.80
N GLY A 81 8.37 20.50 11.97
CA GLY A 81 9.58 20.02 11.28
C GLY A 81 10.45 19.09 12.13
N ALA A 82 10.04 18.77 13.37
CA ALA A 82 10.71 17.76 14.18
C ALA A 82 10.55 16.36 13.56
N VAL A 83 11.61 15.55 13.61
CA VAL A 83 11.57 14.16 13.17
C VAL A 83 10.80 13.31 14.18
N SER A 84 9.82 12.53 13.71
CA SER A 84 9.11 11.56 14.55
C SER A 84 9.81 10.19 14.50
N ASP A 85 9.80 9.54 13.35
CA ASP A 85 10.44 8.25 13.09
C ASP A 85 11.17 8.25 11.75
N CYS A 86 12.18 7.40 11.65
CA CYS A 86 12.99 7.15 10.48
C CYS A 86 12.86 5.67 10.07
N TYR A 87 12.90 5.40 8.77
CA TYR A 87 12.83 4.07 8.20
C TYR A 87 14.06 3.84 7.31
N SER A 88 14.61 2.63 7.37
CA SER A 88 15.61 2.18 6.40
C SER A 88 15.20 0.85 5.79
N TYR A 89 15.56 0.68 4.53
CA TYR A 89 15.21 -0.48 3.72
C TYR A 89 16.48 -1.15 3.24
N ASP A 90 16.57 -2.47 3.40
CA ASP A 90 17.60 -3.30 2.79
C ASP A 90 17.19 -3.73 1.37
N ALA A 91 18.08 -4.40 0.65
CA ALA A 91 17.77 -5.02 -0.62
C ALA A 91 16.56 -5.96 -0.49
N PHE A 92 15.58 -5.81 -1.37
CA PHE A 92 14.29 -6.52 -1.35
C PHE A 92 13.38 -6.16 -0.17
N CYS A 93 13.63 -5.03 0.49
CA CYS A 93 12.70 -4.39 1.43
C CYS A 93 12.54 -5.03 2.84
N PRO A 94 13.49 -5.79 3.42
CA PRO A 94 13.56 -5.85 4.87
C PRO A 94 13.64 -4.42 5.45
N MET A 95 12.64 -4.03 6.24
CA MET A 95 12.53 -2.67 6.79
C MET A 95 12.97 -2.64 8.26
N ARG A 96 13.68 -1.57 8.65
CA ARG A 96 13.99 -1.25 10.04
C ARG A 96 13.34 0.08 10.41
N ILE A 97 12.56 0.07 11.49
CA ILE A 97 12.00 1.28 12.12
C ILE A 97 13.04 1.82 13.10
N MET A 98 13.24 3.12 13.09
CA MET A 98 14.15 3.82 13.98
C MET A 98 13.48 5.07 14.52
N ASN A 99 13.85 5.47 15.73
CA ASN A 99 13.41 6.75 16.29
C ASN A 99 14.13 7.94 15.63
N ALA A 100 13.77 9.15 16.05
CA ALA A 100 14.41 10.39 15.61
C ALA A 100 15.94 10.48 15.82
N ARG A 101 16.52 9.60 16.65
CA ARG A 101 17.97 9.49 16.89
C ARG A 101 18.61 8.33 16.13
N SER A 102 17.92 7.77 15.15
CA SER A 102 18.36 6.61 14.35
C SER A 102 18.65 5.36 15.18
N VAL A 103 17.97 5.20 16.32
CA VAL A 103 18.04 3.99 17.13
C VAL A 103 16.90 3.07 16.74
N THR A 104 17.21 1.83 16.40
CA THR A 104 16.23 0.81 16.00
C THR A 104 15.14 0.62 17.07
N GLN A 105 13.90 0.64 16.63
CA GLN A 105 12.72 0.36 17.43
C GLN A 105 12.14 -1.02 17.08
N THR A 106 11.53 -1.69 18.06
CA THR A 106 10.77 -2.93 17.85
C THR A 106 9.27 -2.68 17.70
N THR A 107 8.82 -1.46 17.94
CA THR A 107 7.41 -1.05 17.92
C THR A 107 7.21 0.13 16.99
N ASN A 108 6.06 0.15 16.30
CA ASN A 108 5.65 1.24 15.44
C ASN A 108 4.73 2.19 16.22
N GLU A 109 5.31 3.19 16.88
CA GLU A 109 4.59 4.12 17.76
C GLU A 109 3.49 4.90 17.01
N TYR A 110 3.74 5.23 15.75
CA TYR A 110 2.83 6.03 14.92
C TYR A 110 1.94 5.18 14.01
N ALA A 111 1.85 3.87 14.24
CA ALA A 111 1.04 2.94 13.44
C ALA A 111 1.14 3.22 11.94
N TRP A 112 2.37 3.47 11.48
CA TRP A 112 2.65 3.84 10.11
C TRP A 112 2.80 2.61 9.23
N GLU A 113 1.87 2.41 8.29
CA GLU A 113 1.76 1.17 7.51
C GLU A 113 2.20 1.35 6.05
N LEU A 114 2.24 2.59 5.53
CA LEU A 114 2.68 2.88 4.16
C LEU A 114 4.21 3.01 4.10
N LEU A 115 4.88 1.90 3.79
CA LEU A 115 6.33 1.77 3.89
C LEU A 115 6.95 1.67 2.49
N PHE A 116 7.65 0.59 2.17
CA PHE A 116 8.33 0.43 0.88
C PHE A 116 7.42 0.63 -0.33
N HIS A 117 7.91 1.40 -1.30
CA HIS A 117 7.19 1.98 -2.43
C HIS A 117 5.85 2.63 -2.02
N CYS A 118 5.75 3.16 -0.80
CA CYS A 118 4.50 3.63 -0.21
C CYS A 118 3.34 2.60 -0.30
N GLU A 119 3.66 1.31 -0.29
CA GLU A 119 2.68 0.23 -0.26
C GLU A 119 2.31 -0.11 1.17
N ASP A 120 1.11 -0.66 1.33
CA ASP A 120 0.51 -0.99 2.61
C ASP A 120 1.15 -2.26 3.18
N ALA A 121 1.85 -2.12 4.30
CA ALA A 121 2.55 -3.20 4.98
C ALA A 121 1.67 -3.82 6.06
N ASP A 122 1.48 -5.14 5.96
CA ASP A 122 0.91 -5.96 7.00
C ASP A 122 2.00 -6.32 8.01
N LEU A 123 2.10 -5.57 9.11
CA LEU A 123 3.22 -5.66 10.06
C LEU A 123 3.26 -7.00 10.82
N GLU A 124 2.13 -7.71 10.91
CA GLU A 124 1.98 -9.01 11.56
C GLU A 124 2.61 -10.13 10.74
N THR A 125 2.53 -10.03 9.40
CA THR A 125 3.08 -11.02 8.47
C THR A 125 4.38 -10.56 7.81
N GLY A 126 4.65 -9.25 7.81
CA GLY A 126 5.76 -8.63 7.08
C GLY A 126 5.52 -8.52 5.56
N TRP A 127 4.30 -8.75 5.09
CA TRP A 127 3.95 -8.75 3.68
C TRP A 127 3.44 -7.39 3.24
N TYR A 128 3.62 -7.07 1.96
CA TYR A 128 3.19 -5.79 1.39
C TYR A 128 2.08 -5.99 0.38
N ASN A 129 0.98 -5.25 0.53
CA ASN A 129 -0.11 -5.25 -0.43
C ASN A 129 0.18 -4.26 -1.56
N TYR A 130 0.57 -4.78 -2.73
CA TYR A 130 0.78 -4.01 -3.95
C TYR A 130 -0.48 -3.91 -4.84
N GLY A 131 -1.62 -4.33 -4.29
CA GLY A 131 -2.92 -4.30 -4.94
C GLY A 131 -3.33 -5.65 -5.49
N TYR A 132 -2.76 -6.07 -6.63
CA TYR A 132 -3.12 -7.35 -7.23
C TYR A 132 -2.38 -8.54 -6.62
N ARG A 133 -1.24 -8.29 -5.97
CA ARG A 133 -0.45 -9.33 -5.30
C ARG A 133 0.09 -8.82 -3.96
N TYR A 134 0.32 -9.77 -3.06
CA TYR A 134 1.12 -9.53 -1.86
C TYR A 134 2.59 -9.78 -2.18
N TYR A 135 3.50 -8.97 -1.65
CA TYR A 135 4.93 -9.14 -1.78
C TYR A 135 5.53 -9.66 -0.48
N LEU A 136 6.34 -10.73 -0.56
CA LEU A 136 7.08 -11.27 0.58
C LEU A 136 8.49 -10.67 0.57
N THR A 137 8.76 -9.81 1.56
CA THR A 137 10.05 -9.14 1.76
C THR A 137 11.16 -10.12 2.12
N GLU A 138 10.89 -11.05 3.04
CA GLU A 138 11.86 -12.05 3.48
C GLU A 138 12.42 -12.90 2.34
N LEU A 139 11.61 -13.12 1.32
CA LEU A 139 11.92 -13.99 0.18
C LEU A 139 12.24 -13.21 -1.11
N GLY A 140 11.99 -11.90 -1.12
CA GLY A 140 12.14 -11.04 -2.29
C GLY A 140 11.27 -11.44 -3.49
N ARG A 141 10.05 -11.96 -3.26
CA ARG A 141 9.20 -12.54 -4.33
C ARG A 141 7.70 -12.44 -4.07
N TRP A 142 6.93 -12.64 -5.14
CA TRP A 142 5.48 -12.80 -5.06
C TRP A 142 5.13 -14.23 -4.62
N PRO A 143 4.17 -14.46 -3.70
CA PRO A 143 3.70 -15.78 -3.31
C PRO A 143 2.69 -16.34 -4.32
N SER A 144 2.00 -15.45 -5.04
CA SER A 144 1.01 -15.78 -6.07
C SER A 144 1.62 -15.64 -7.48
N ARG A 145 1.06 -16.41 -8.43
CA ARG A 145 1.39 -16.28 -9.86
C ARG A 145 0.97 -14.92 -10.38
N ASP A 146 1.72 -14.40 -11.34
CA ASP A 146 1.39 -13.17 -12.05
C ASP A 146 0.03 -13.27 -12.78
N PRO A 147 -0.93 -12.36 -12.53
CA PRO A 147 -2.21 -12.35 -13.23
C PRO A 147 -2.11 -12.16 -14.74
N ILE A 148 -1.01 -11.58 -15.25
CA ILE A 148 -0.74 -11.47 -16.69
C ILE A 148 0.11 -12.63 -17.24
N GLU A 149 0.34 -13.65 -16.43
CA GLU A 149 1.05 -14.88 -16.80
C GLU A 149 2.40 -14.62 -17.51
N GLU A 150 2.76 -15.42 -18.51
CA GLU A 150 4.04 -15.32 -19.21
C GLU A 150 4.16 -14.07 -20.11
N ILE A 151 3.09 -13.28 -20.26
CA ILE A 151 3.13 -12.00 -20.97
C ILE A 151 4.01 -11.01 -20.22
N GLY A 152 4.04 -11.09 -18.88
CA GLY A 152 4.92 -10.28 -18.05
C GLY A 152 6.37 -10.75 -18.16
N ARG A 153 6.66 -11.96 -17.66
CA ARG A 153 7.99 -12.60 -17.69
C ARG A 153 7.86 -14.13 -17.59
N VAL A 154 8.94 -14.83 -17.94
CA VAL A 154 9.05 -16.30 -17.79
C VAL A 154 8.97 -16.75 -16.33
N ASN A 155 9.46 -15.93 -15.39
CA ASN A 155 9.32 -16.21 -13.95
C ASN A 155 8.11 -15.47 -13.38
N LEU A 156 7.01 -16.20 -13.17
CA LEU A 156 5.74 -15.68 -12.66
C LEU A 156 5.78 -15.21 -11.20
N TYR A 157 6.85 -15.54 -10.46
CA TYR A 157 7.03 -15.19 -9.05
C TYR A 157 8.14 -14.16 -8.83
N GLY A 158 8.92 -13.84 -9.87
CA GLY A 158 10.09 -12.99 -9.75
C GLY A 158 9.71 -11.54 -9.48
N PHE A 159 10.32 -10.93 -8.46
CA PHE A 159 10.18 -9.49 -8.23
C PHE A 159 11.11 -8.72 -9.16
N VAL A 160 10.53 -7.89 -10.03
CA VAL A 160 11.25 -6.88 -10.82
C VAL A 160 12.35 -7.44 -11.76
N GLY A 161 12.51 -8.75 -11.89
CA GLY A 161 13.64 -9.35 -12.62
C GLY A 161 14.96 -9.32 -11.85
N ASN A 162 14.89 -9.28 -10.52
CA ASN A 162 16.03 -9.26 -9.61
C ASN A 162 16.93 -8.01 -9.70
N ASP A 163 16.44 -6.96 -10.37
CA ASP A 163 17.13 -5.68 -10.55
C ASP A 163 16.31 -4.57 -9.88
N TRP A 164 16.16 -4.69 -8.57
CA TRP A 164 15.25 -3.88 -7.75
C TRP A 164 15.64 -2.41 -7.66
N VAL A 165 16.95 -2.11 -7.75
CA VAL A 165 17.47 -0.74 -7.66
C VAL A 165 17.07 0.10 -8.86
N ASN A 166 16.99 -0.52 -10.05
CA ASN A 166 16.82 0.20 -11.31
C ASN A 166 15.40 0.08 -11.88
N GLN A 167 14.55 -0.78 -11.32
CA GLN A 167 13.25 -1.10 -11.91
C GLN A 167 12.16 -1.12 -10.83
N VAL A 168 10.95 -0.73 -11.23
CA VAL A 168 9.77 -0.64 -10.35
C VAL A 168 8.68 -1.55 -10.91
N ASP A 169 7.94 -2.24 -10.04
CA ASP A 169 6.78 -3.05 -10.43
C ASP A 169 5.48 -2.28 -10.17
N LEU A 170 4.87 -1.73 -11.22
CA LEU A 170 3.63 -0.96 -11.10
C LEU A 170 2.44 -1.92 -10.89
N LEU A 171 1.81 -1.85 -9.72
CA LEU A 171 0.64 -2.66 -9.33
C LEU A 171 0.90 -4.17 -9.30
N SER A 172 2.15 -4.59 -9.17
CA SER A 172 2.55 -5.98 -9.38
C SER A 172 2.16 -6.51 -10.76
N LEU A 173 2.24 -5.69 -11.81
CA LEU A 173 1.92 -6.06 -13.19
C LEU A 173 3.02 -5.51 -14.11
N LYS A 174 4.20 -6.11 -14.04
CA LYS A 174 5.31 -5.70 -14.89
C LYS A 174 5.12 -6.19 -16.33
N ILE A 175 4.80 -5.25 -17.22
CA ILE A 175 4.77 -5.49 -18.66
C ILE A 175 6.18 -5.22 -19.23
N PRO A 176 6.75 -6.09 -20.08
CA PRO A 176 8.03 -5.84 -20.72
C PRO A 176 7.95 -4.62 -21.64
N GLN A 177 8.98 -3.77 -21.65
CA GLN A 177 9.00 -2.50 -22.40
C GLN A 177 9.02 -2.66 -23.93
N VAL A 178 9.11 -3.89 -24.45
CA VAL A 178 9.04 -4.19 -25.88
C VAL A 178 7.74 -4.95 -26.13
N ILE A 179 6.74 -4.25 -26.65
CA ILE A 179 5.41 -4.79 -26.92
C ILE A 179 5.18 -4.80 -28.45
N PRO A 180 5.06 -5.96 -29.13
CA PRO A 180 4.28 -6.02 -30.37
C PRO A 180 2.79 -5.77 -30.04
N PRO A 181 2.01 -5.14 -30.94
CA PRO A 181 0.69 -4.59 -30.62
C PRO A 181 -0.23 -5.59 -29.90
N ILE A 182 -0.64 -5.24 -28.69
CA ILE A 182 -1.48 -6.09 -27.81
C ILE A 182 -2.90 -6.18 -28.37
N PRO A 183 -3.47 -7.39 -28.53
CA PRO A 183 -4.88 -7.54 -28.80
C PRO A 183 -5.71 -7.14 -27.56
N PRO A 184 -6.82 -6.39 -27.72
CA PRO A 184 -7.55 -5.72 -26.63
C PRO A 184 -8.23 -6.63 -25.59
N LYS A 185 -8.03 -7.95 -25.63
CA LYS A 185 -8.82 -8.94 -24.86
C LYS A 185 -8.17 -9.42 -23.55
N LEU A 186 -6.95 -8.96 -23.22
CA LEU A 186 -6.15 -9.53 -22.12
C LEU A 186 -5.92 -8.59 -20.93
N LEU A 187 -6.39 -7.34 -21.01
CA LEU A 187 -6.50 -6.51 -19.80
C LEU A 187 -7.79 -6.93 -19.09
N PRO A 188 -7.78 -7.15 -17.76
CA PRO A 188 -9.04 -7.26 -17.03
C PRO A 188 -9.81 -5.97 -17.28
N GLU A 189 -11.00 -6.07 -17.89
CA GLU A 189 -11.84 -4.91 -18.16
C GLU A 189 -12.00 -4.14 -16.85
N VAL A 190 -11.55 -2.89 -16.84
CA VAL A 190 -11.98 -1.94 -15.84
C VAL A 190 -13.48 -1.79 -16.08
N VAL A 191 -14.29 -2.53 -15.33
CA VAL A 191 -15.75 -2.46 -15.40
C VAL A 191 -16.14 -1.00 -15.19
N THR A 192 -16.49 -0.33 -16.27
CA THR A 192 -16.96 1.05 -16.32
C THR A 192 -18.46 1.04 -16.60
N GLY A 193 -19.19 0.22 -15.85
CA GLY A 193 -20.66 0.19 -15.86
C GLY A 193 -21.24 0.66 -14.53
N PRO A 194 -22.37 1.39 -14.52
CA PRO A 194 -23.13 1.59 -13.29
C PRO A 194 -23.61 0.23 -12.77
N TRP A 195 -23.49 0.03 -11.45
CA TRP A 195 -23.84 -1.20 -10.75
C TRP A 195 -25.28 -1.65 -11.07
N PRO A 196 -25.55 -2.96 -11.22
CA PRO A 196 -26.92 -3.46 -11.25
C PRO A 196 -27.61 -3.16 -9.90
N PRO A 197 -28.90 -2.78 -9.89
CA PRO A 197 -29.61 -2.48 -8.66
C PRO A 197 -29.65 -3.70 -7.74
N ARG A 198 -29.37 -3.46 -6.46
CA ARG A 198 -29.38 -4.45 -5.38
C ARG A 198 -30.77 -5.07 -5.26
N VAL A 199 -30.91 -6.35 -5.61
CA VAL A 199 -32.09 -7.16 -5.24
C VAL A 199 -31.95 -7.52 -3.77
N LEU A 200 -32.80 -6.95 -2.91
CA LEU A 200 -32.89 -7.37 -1.52
C LEU A 200 -33.61 -8.73 -1.45
N PRO A 201 -33.13 -9.70 -0.65
CA PRO A 201 -33.86 -10.94 -0.44
C PRO A 201 -35.19 -10.65 0.26
N ASN A 202 -36.28 -11.22 -0.25
CA ASN A 202 -37.60 -11.12 0.39
C ASN A 202 -37.52 -11.71 1.81
N PRO A 203 -38.16 -11.09 2.81
CA PRO A 203 -38.28 -11.70 4.12
C PRO A 203 -39.09 -12.99 3.98
N SER A 204 -38.52 -14.08 4.51
CA SER A 204 -39.16 -15.40 4.53
C SER A 204 -40.52 -15.34 5.24
N PRO A 205 -41.51 -16.13 4.78
CA PRO A 205 -42.89 -16.11 5.27
C PRO A 205 -43.06 -16.63 6.70
#